data_AF-A0A9E5DC04-F1
#
_entry.id   AF-A0A9E5DC04-F1
#
_cell.length_a   1.000
_cell.length_b   1.000
_cell.length_c   1.000
_cell.angle_alpha   90.00
_cell.angle_beta   90.00
_cell.angle_gamma   90.00
#
_symmetry.space_group_name_H-M   'P 1'
#
loop_
_entity.id
_entity.type
_entity.pdbx_description
1 polymer ?
#
loop_
_entity_poly.entity_id
_entity_poly.type
_entity_poly.pdbx_seq_one_letter_code
_entity_poly.pdbx_strand_id
1 'polypeptide(L)'
;MDTPEPSGLKIPKLPDLKFPKLAVDRRKAFTAAGAAVAAIAVLLVGGMLAMSYNEAQQVAAFESHVAASEADLFLVYDKTSAHMRTPTNDLSVAECDAHMREFAAIARYGGDVTAYHRQIVAADAVPEAYAGAQSAYVRALDNLNRAFSLWLSASGAYDVRDYRAADRNIGEADSAWRAYAAAIADYDRELRAAEEGTEVPPA
;
A
#
# COMPACT_ATOMS: atom_id res chain seq x y z
N MET A 1 38.10 -47.95 92.83
CA MET A 1 37.28 -48.75 91.91
C MET A 1 36.58 -47.79 90.96
N ASP A 2 36.99 -47.90 89.70
CA ASP A 2 36.24 -47.80 88.44
C ASP A 2 35.35 -46.60 88.08
N THR A 3 35.68 -46.06 86.91
CA THR A 3 34.91 -45.21 85.97
C THR A 3 33.58 -45.86 85.53
N PRO A 4 32.57 -45.08 85.06
CA PRO A 4 32.51 -44.77 83.62
C PRO A 4 32.01 -43.38 83.22
N GLU A 5 32.55 -42.92 82.09
CA GLU A 5 32.09 -41.87 81.17
C GLU A 5 31.09 -42.50 80.13
N PRO A 6 30.62 -41.82 79.07
CA PRO A 6 29.88 -40.54 78.96
C PRO A 6 28.64 -40.71 78.01
N SER A 7 27.75 -39.71 77.89
CA SER A 7 26.82 -39.56 76.74
C SER A 7 26.22 -38.14 76.80
N GLY A 8 26.21 -37.29 75.77
CA GLY A 8 26.29 -37.51 74.34
C GLY A 8 25.06 -36.87 73.70
N LEU A 9 25.21 -35.70 73.05
CA LEU A 9 24.16 -35.13 72.21
C LEU A 9 24.78 -34.67 70.88
N LYS A 10 24.52 -35.47 69.85
CA LYS A 10 25.01 -35.30 68.47
C LYS A 10 24.11 -34.31 67.73
N ILE A 11 24.69 -33.22 67.23
CA ILE A 11 24.05 -32.35 66.24
C ILE A 11 24.11 -33.04 64.88
N PRO A 12 23.02 -33.10 64.09
CA PRO A 12 23.04 -33.70 62.76
C PRO A 12 23.92 -32.88 61.82
N LYS A 13 24.86 -33.54 61.14
CA LYS A 13 25.72 -32.94 60.13
C LYS A 13 24.89 -32.74 58.85
N LEU A 14 24.69 -31.49 58.43
CA LEU A 14 24.09 -31.17 57.14
C LEU A 14 24.99 -31.69 56.00
N PRO A 15 24.42 -32.24 54.91
CA PRO A 15 25.21 -32.73 53.78
C PRO A 15 25.95 -31.57 53.10
N ASP A 16 27.23 -31.81 52.85
CA ASP A 16 28.18 -30.86 52.28
C ASP A 16 27.85 -30.65 50.79
N LEU A 17 27.07 -29.60 50.50
CA LEU A 17 26.75 -29.17 49.14
C LEU A 17 28.01 -28.56 48.50
N LYS A 18 28.82 -29.41 47.87
CA LYS A 18 29.92 -28.98 47.00
C LYS A 18 29.35 -28.35 45.73
N PHE A 19 29.21 -27.02 45.73
CA PHE A 19 29.04 -26.27 44.50
C PHE A 19 30.32 -26.43 43.65
N PRO A 20 30.23 -26.90 42.39
CA PRO A 20 31.39 -26.93 41.52
C PRO A 20 31.84 -25.48 41.30
N LYS A 21 33.07 -25.16 41.70
CA LYS A 21 33.73 -23.91 41.30
C LYS A 21 33.98 -24.00 39.79
N LEU A 22 33.01 -23.52 39.01
CA LEU A 22 33.22 -23.16 37.62
C LEU A 22 34.16 -21.96 37.59
N ALA A 23 35.48 -22.24 37.61
CA ALA A 23 36.50 -21.27 37.29
C ALA A 23 36.44 -21.02 35.77
N VAL A 24 35.43 -20.26 35.34
CA VAL A 24 35.43 -19.72 33.99
C VAL A 24 36.56 -18.70 33.95
N ASP A 25 37.60 -19.03 33.20
CA ASP A 25 38.72 -18.13 32.95
C ASP A 25 38.16 -16.80 32.43
N ARG A 26 38.44 -15.70 33.13
CA ARG A 26 37.89 -14.37 32.78
C ARG A 26 38.11 -14.05 31.31
N ARG A 27 39.24 -14.48 30.73
CA ARG A 27 39.50 -14.36 29.29
C ARG A 27 38.44 -15.05 28.43
N LYS A 28 38.08 -16.30 28.74
CA LYS A 28 37.03 -17.04 28.01
C LYS A 28 35.65 -16.39 28.18
N ALA A 29 35.35 -15.87 29.37
CA ALA A 29 34.12 -15.13 29.61
C ALA A 29 34.06 -13.83 28.77
N PHE A 30 35.15 -13.06 28.71
CA PHE A 30 35.24 -11.86 27.88
C PHE A 30 35.16 -12.17 26.38
N THR A 31 35.81 -13.25 25.91
CA THR A 31 35.72 -13.67 24.50
C THR A 31 34.31 -14.12 24.14
N ALA A 32 33.65 -14.89 25.00
CA ALA A 32 32.26 -15.33 24.77
C ALA A 32 31.28 -14.14 24.80
N ALA A 33 31.44 -13.21 25.74
CA ALA A 33 30.63 -11.99 25.80
C ALA A 33 30.86 -11.10 24.56
N GLY A 34 32.11 -10.92 24.12
CA GLY A 34 32.42 -10.18 22.90
C GLY A 34 31.83 -10.81 21.64
N ALA A 35 31.91 -12.14 21.51
CA ALA A 35 31.30 -12.88 20.40
C ALA A 35 29.77 -12.76 20.40
N ALA A 36 29.12 -12.81 21.57
CA ALA A 36 27.68 -12.62 21.70
C ALA A 36 27.24 -11.21 21.28
N VAL A 37 27.96 -10.17 21.71
CA VAL A 37 27.67 -8.78 21.31
C VAL A 37 27.85 -8.60 19.80
N ALA A 38 28.93 -9.16 19.22
CA ALA A 38 29.16 -9.10 17.79
C ALA A 38 28.04 -9.81 16.99
N ALA A 39 27.58 -10.98 17.44
CA ALA A 39 26.48 -11.69 16.79
C ALA A 39 25.16 -10.91 16.86
N ILE A 40 24.86 -10.27 17.99
CA ILE A 40 23.68 -9.39 18.15
C ILE A 40 23.79 -8.20 17.19
N ALA A 41 24.96 -7.55 17.11
CA ALA A 41 25.16 -6.43 16.21
C ALA A 41 24.97 -6.83 14.73
N VAL A 42 25.51 -7.99 14.32
CA VAL A 42 25.32 -8.51 12.95
C VAL A 42 23.86 -8.81 12.65
N LEU A 43 23.12 -9.40 13.60
CA LEU A 43 21.69 -9.67 13.42
C LEU A 43 20.87 -8.37 13.33
N LEU A 44 21.19 -7.36 14.13
CA LEU A 44 20.52 -6.06 14.09
C LEU A 44 20.80 -5.33 12.78
N VAL A 45 22.07 -5.19 12.39
CA VAL A 45 22.46 -4.49 11.16
C VAL A 45 22.00 -5.26 9.92
N GLY A 46 22.18 -6.58 9.90
CA GLY A 46 21.72 -7.43 8.81
C GLY A 46 20.19 -7.45 8.68
N GLY A 47 19.46 -7.45 9.80
CA GLY A 47 18.01 -7.34 9.82
C GLY A 47 17.52 -5.99 9.28
N MET A 48 18.16 -4.89 9.69
CA MET A 48 17.82 -3.55 9.21
C MET A 48 18.05 -3.40 7.70
N LEU A 49 19.18 -3.92 7.18
CA LEU A 49 19.48 -3.92 5.75
C LEU A 49 18.49 -4.77 4.94
N ALA A 50 18.07 -5.91 5.47
CA ALA A 50 17.08 -6.76 4.80
C ALA A 50 15.69 -6.10 4.76
N MET A 51 15.27 -5.43 5.86
CA MET A 51 14.03 -4.66 5.89
C MET A 51 14.06 -3.51 4.89
N SER A 52 15.14 -2.71 4.87
CA SER A 52 15.26 -1.59 3.94
C SER A 52 15.27 -2.04 2.47
N TYR A 53 15.89 -3.18 2.17
CA TYR A 53 15.88 -3.76 0.82
C TYR A 53 14.46 -4.17 0.39
N ASN A 54 13.71 -4.81 1.30
CA ASN A 54 12.34 -5.21 1.04
C ASN A 54 11.40 -3.99 0.87
N GLU A 55 11.56 -2.94 1.70
CA GLU A 55 10.80 -1.70 1.57
C GLU A 55 11.08 -1.01 0.22
N ALA A 56 12.34 -0.93 -0.21
CA ALA A 56 12.69 -0.36 -1.51
C ALA A 56 12.05 -1.15 -2.67
N GLN A 57 12.00 -2.48 -2.57
CA GLN A 57 11.33 -3.32 -3.58
C GLN A 57 9.82 -3.11 -3.59
N GLN A 58 9.19 -2.93 -2.42
CA GLN A 58 7.78 -2.63 -2.27
C GLN A 58 7.41 -1.27 -2.89
N VAL A 59 8.19 -0.23 -2.60
CA VAL A 59 7.99 1.11 -3.19
C VAL A 59 8.15 1.05 -4.71
N ALA A 60 9.21 0.41 -5.22
CA ALA A 60 9.44 0.29 -6.66
C ALA A 60 8.30 -0.45 -7.39
N ALA A 61 7.72 -1.48 -6.77
CA ALA A 61 6.56 -2.18 -7.34
C ALA A 61 5.33 -1.28 -7.40
N PHE A 62 5.02 -0.58 -6.30
CA PHE A 62 3.92 0.37 -6.24
C PHE A 62 4.05 1.49 -7.29
N GLU A 63 5.22 2.14 -7.38
CA GLU A 63 5.49 3.16 -8.38
C GLU A 63 5.35 2.62 -9.81
N SER A 64 5.84 1.41 -10.07
CA SER A 64 5.71 0.77 -11.38
C SER A 64 4.24 0.50 -11.75
N HIS A 65 3.42 0.07 -10.80
CA HIS A 65 1.99 -0.17 -11.04
C HIS A 65 1.22 1.14 -11.24
N VAL A 66 1.54 2.20 -10.47
CA VAL A 66 0.98 3.53 -10.68
C VAL A 66 1.35 4.08 -12.05
N ALA A 67 2.62 3.99 -12.46
CA ALA A 67 3.06 4.45 -13.77
C ALA A 67 2.37 3.70 -14.92
N ALA A 68 2.19 2.37 -14.79
CA ALA A 68 1.43 1.59 -15.76
C ALA A 68 -0.04 2.02 -15.83
N SER A 69 -0.65 2.25 -14.67
CA SER A 69 -2.02 2.79 -14.56
C SER A 69 -2.16 4.14 -15.25
N GLU A 70 -1.26 5.08 -14.99
CA GLU A 70 -1.28 6.41 -15.61
C GLU A 70 -1.13 6.34 -17.13
N ALA A 71 -0.24 5.49 -17.64
CA ALA A 71 -0.04 5.32 -19.07
C ALA A 71 -1.31 4.81 -19.78
N ASP A 72 -1.97 3.80 -19.22
CA ASP A 72 -3.21 3.27 -19.78
C ASP A 72 -4.38 4.25 -19.65
N LEU A 73 -4.50 4.92 -18.49
CA LEU A 73 -5.55 5.91 -18.25
C LEU A 73 -5.37 7.16 -19.13
N PHE A 74 -4.14 7.52 -19.50
CA PHE A 74 -3.88 8.57 -20.47
C PHE A 74 -4.50 8.26 -21.83
N LEU A 75 -4.38 7.01 -22.31
CA LEU A 75 -5.02 6.57 -23.55
C LEU A 75 -6.55 6.59 -23.45
N VAL A 76 -7.11 6.20 -22.31
CA VAL A 76 -8.55 6.28 -22.04
C VAL A 76 -9.01 7.74 -22.06
N TYR A 77 -8.26 8.64 -21.43
CA TYR A 77 -8.55 10.07 -21.41
C TYR A 77 -8.52 10.68 -22.81
N ASP A 78 -7.51 10.36 -23.62
CA ASP A 78 -7.42 10.81 -25.01
C ASP A 78 -8.63 10.35 -25.83
N LYS A 79 -9.01 9.07 -25.71
CA LYS A 79 -10.20 8.54 -26.40
C LYS A 79 -11.49 9.23 -25.95
N THR A 80 -11.65 9.42 -24.64
CA THR A 80 -12.83 10.07 -24.04
C THR A 80 -12.92 11.53 -24.47
N SER A 81 -11.82 12.28 -24.36
CA SER A 81 -11.77 13.69 -24.70
C SER A 81 -11.95 13.94 -26.20
N ALA A 82 -11.38 13.09 -27.06
CA ALA A 82 -11.60 13.16 -28.51
C ALA A 82 -13.08 12.95 -28.86
N HIS A 83 -13.72 11.96 -28.24
CA HIS A 83 -15.13 11.68 -28.46
C HIS A 83 -16.03 12.84 -27.97
N MET A 84 -15.81 13.32 -26.75
CA MET A 84 -16.57 14.45 -26.17
C MET A 84 -16.42 15.77 -26.96
N ARG A 85 -15.31 15.96 -27.67
CA ARG A 85 -15.06 17.16 -28.49
C ARG A 85 -15.67 17.08 -29.89
N THR A 86 -16.15 15.92 -30.31
CA THR A 86 -16.77 15.78 -31.63
C THR A 86 -18.06 16.60 -31.66
N PRO A 87 -18.21 17.56 -32.59
CA PRO A 87 -19.43 18.36 -32.68
C PRO A 87 -20.63 17.47 -33.01
N THR A 88 -21.72 17.63 -32.25
CA THR A 88 -22.95 16.84 -32.41
C THR A 88 -24.12 17.62 -33.00
N ASN A 89 -23.96 18.93 -33.22
CA ASN A 89 -25.04 19.85 -33.59
C ASN A 89 -25.71 19.55 -34.95
N ASP A 90 -24.97 18.94 -35.87
CA ASP A 90 -25.45 18.66 -37.24
C ASP A 90 -25.78 17.18 -37.46
N LEU A 91 -25.74 16.36 -36.41
CA LEU A 91 -25.99 14.92 -36.51
C LEU A 91 -27.48 14.63 -36.70
N SER A 92 -27.78 13.70 -37.60
CA SER A 92 -29.09 13.07 -37.67
C SER A 92 -29.35 12.22 -36.43
N VAL A 93 -30.61 11.84 -36.20
CA VAL A 93 -30.99 10.99 -35.06
C VAL A 93 -30.20 9.66 -35.06
N ALA A 94 -30.02 9.04 -36.21
CA ALA A 94 -29.28 7.78 -36.32
C ALA A 94 -27.78 7.96 -36.00
N GLU A 95 -27.20 9.12 -36.33
CA GLU A 95 -25.82 9.45 -35.99
C GLU A 95 -25.66 9.79 -34.51
N CYS A 96 -26.64 10.46 -33.90
CA CYS A 96 -26.69 10.63 -32.45
C CYS A 96 -26.76 9.29 -31.71
N ASP A 97 -27.61 8.37 -32.16
CA ASP A 97 -27.70 7.02 -31.58
C ASP A 97 -26.36 6.27 -31.70
N ALA A 98 -25.69 6.37 -32.85
CA ALA A 98 -24.38 5.76 -33.05
C ALA A 98 -23.31 6.39 -32.14
N HIS A 99 -23.32 7.72 -32.02
CA HIS A 99 -22.42 8.47 -31.14
C HIS A 99 -22.59 8.05 -29.68
N MET A 100 -23.83 7.94 -29.18
CA MET A 100 -24.10 7.52 -27.80
C MET A 100 -23.71 6.07 -27.51
N ARG A 101 -23.83 5.17 -28.49
CA ARG A 101 -23.33 3.78 -28.37
C ARG A 101 -21.81 3.74 -28.29
N GLU A 102 -21.12 4.56 -29.08
CA GLU A 102 -19.65 4.66 -28.98
C GLU A 102 -19.24 5.25 -27.62
N PHE A 103 -19.95 6.27 -27.12
CA PHE A 103 -19.71 6.82 -25.79
C PHE A 103 -19.88 5.75 -24.71
N ALA A 104 -20.93 4.93 -24.78
CA ALA A 104 -21.15 3.81 -23.87
C ALA A 104 -20.00 2.79 -23.91
N ALA A 105 -19.48 2.48 -25.10
CA ALA A 105 -18.36 1.56 -25.27
C ALA A 105 -17.06 2.13 -24.68
N ILE A 106 -16.79 3.42 -24.89
CA ILE A 106 -15.65 4.12 -24.27
C ILE A 106 -15.77 4.10 -22.75
N ALA A 107 -16.96 4.43 -22.22
CA ALA A 107 -17.20 4.47 -20.79
C ALA A 107 -17.01 3.09 -20.13
N ARG A 108 -17.50 2.02 -20.78
CA ARG A 108 -17.27 0.65 -20.31
C ARG A 108 -15.79 0.30 -20.31
N TYR A 109 -15.09 0.54 -21.43
CA TYR A 109 -13.65 0.28 -21.53
C TYR A 109 -12.86 1.03 -20.44
N GLY A 110 -13.15 2.32 -20.24
CA GLY A 110 -12.50 3.11 -19.20
C GLY A 110 -12.77 2.59 -17.79
N GLY A 111 -14.00 2.16 -17.50
CA GLY A 111 -14.36 1.50 -16.24
C GLY A 111 -13.57 0.21 -16.02
N ASP A 112 -13.49 -0.66 -17.03
CA ASP A 112 -12.76 -1.93 -16.94
C ASP A 112 -11.25 -1.72 -16.71
N VAL A 113 -10.62 -0.78 -17.44
CA VAL A 113 -9.21 -0.41 -17.25
C VAL A 113 -8.97 0.14 -15.84
N THR A 114 -9.84 1.03 -15.37
CA THR A 114 -9.72 1.63 -14.04
C THR A 114 -9.87 0.57 -12.93
N ALA A 115 -10.84 -0.33 -13.07
CA ALA A 115 -11.08 -1.39 -12.09
C ALA A 115 -9.89 -2.36 -12.00
N TYR A 116 -9.27 -2.70 -13.13
CA TYR A 116 -8.06 -3.52 -13.19
C TYR A 116 -6.92 -2.89 -12.40
N HIS A 117 -6.56 -1.63 -12.71
CA HIS A 117 -5.47 -0.93 -12.04
C HIS A 117 -5.76 -0.70 -10.55
N ARG A 118 -7.02 -0.44 -10.20
CA ARG A 118 -7.45 -0.31 -8.81
C ARG A 118 -7.17 -1.57 -8.02
N GLN A 119 -7.45 -2.74 -8.59
CA GLN A 119 -7.21 -4.03 -7.92
C GLN A 119 -5.73 -4.28 -7.69
N ILE A 120 -4.88 -3.96 -8.68
CA ILE A 120 -3.44 -4.16 -8.59
C ILE A 120 -2.84 -3.22 -7.54
N VAL A 121 -3.08 -1.92 -7.67
CA VAL A 121 -2.50 -0.93 -6.76
C VAL A 121 -2.99 -1.12 -5.33
N ALA A 122 -4.25 -1.50 -5.12
CA ALA A 122 -4.76 -1.78 -3.77
C ALA A 122 -4.18 -3.06 -3.15
N ALA A 123 -3.63 -3.97 -3.96
CA ALA A 123 -3.00 -5.21 -3.48
C ALA A 123 -1.52 -5.05 -3.15
N ASP A 124 -0.88 -3.93 -3.54
CA ASP A 124 0.51 -3.68 -3.25
C ASP A 124 0.75 -3.61 -1.74
N ALA A 125 1.77 -4.32 -1.27
CA ALA A 125 2.31 -4.08 0.05
C ALA A 125 3.21 -2.85 -0.03
N VAL A 126 2.90 -1.81 0.74
CA VAL A 126 3.69 -0.58 0.79
C VAL A 126 4.19 -0.32 2.21
N PRO A 127 5.35 0.33 2.39
CA PRO A 127 5.78 0.81 3.70
C PRO A 127 4.76 1.78 4.30
N GLU A 128 4.73 1.90 5.63
CA GLU A 128 3.76 2.74 6.34
C GLU A 128 3.77 4.19 5.85
N ALA A 129 4.96 4.73 5.52
CA ALA A 129 5.11 6.08 4.97
C ALA A 129 4.34 6.29 3.64
N TYR A 130 4.19 5.24 2.82
CA TYR A 130 3.51 5.30 1.52
C TYR A 130 2.02 4.90 1.58
N ALA A 131 1.53 4.47 2.74
CA ALA A 131 0.14 4.05 2.90
C ALA A 131 -0.87 5.17 2.56
N GLY A 132 -0.50 6.43 2.86
CA GLY A 132 -1.28 7.61 2.49
C GLY A 132 -1.40 7.78 0.98
N ALA A 133 -0.27 7.68 0.27
CA ALA A 133 -0.21 7.79 -1.19
C ALA A 133 -1.02 6.67 -1.86
N GLN A 134 -0.81 5.40 -1.47
CA GLN A 134 -1.58 4.28 -2.00
C GLN A 134 -3.09 4.47 -1.80
N SER A 135 -3.50 4.86 -0.59
CA SER A 135 -4.91 5.11 -0.26
C SER A 135 -5.52 6.22 -1.11
N ALA A 136 -4.79 7.32 -1.31
CA ALA A 136 -5.25 8.43 -2.15
C ALA A 136 -5.37 8.02 -3.62
N TYR A 137 -4.40 7.28 -4.16
CA TYR A 137 -4.45 6.81 -5.54
C TYR A 137 -5.58 5.80 -5.78
N VAL A 138 -5.78 4.84 -4.88
CA VAL A 138 -6.92 3.91 -4.94
C VAL A 138 -8.26 4.67 -4.90
N ARG A 139 -8.37 5.70 -4.06
CA ARG A 139 -9.56 6.58 -4.01
C ARG A 139 -9.75 7.34 -5.33
N ALA A 140 -8.66 7.78 -5.97
CA ALA A 140 -8.73 8.40 -7.28
C ALA A 140 -9.35 7.43 -8.29
N LEU A 141 -8.82 6.20 -8.38
CA LEU A 141 -9.35 5.17 -9.27
C LEU A 141 -10.81 4.81 -8.96
N ASP A 142 -11.22 4.76 -7.69
CA ASP A 142 -12.61 4.53 -7.32
C ASP A 142 -13.56 5.64 -7.83
N ASN A 143 -13.15 6.91 -7.72
CA ASN A 143 -13.91 8.04 -8.26
C ASN A 143 -13.95 8.04 -9.78
N LEU A 144 -12.85 7.69 -10.44
CA LEU A 144 -12.78 7.60 -11.89
C LEU A 144 -13.68 6.48 -12.43
N ASN A 145 -13.66 5.31 -11.79
CA ASN A 145 -14.53 4.20 -12.14
C ASN A 145 -16.01 4.56 -11.94
N ARG A 146 -16.33 5.35 -10.90
CA ARG A 146 -17.68 5.90 -10.70
C ARG A 146 -18.08 6.84 -11.83
N ALA A 147 -17.19 7.74 -12.29
CA ALA A 147 -17.47 8.62 -13.41
C ALA A 147 -17.79 7.84 -14.68
N PHE A 148 -16.98 6.83 -15.02
CA PHE A 148 -17.24 5.93 -16.16
C PHE A 148 -18.57 5.18 -16.04
N SER A 149 -18.89 4.67 -14.86
CA SER A 149 -20.16 3.98 -14.61
C SER A 149 -21.37 4.90 -14.80
N LEU A 150 -21.25 6.17 -14.42
CA LEU A 150 -22.27 7.19 -14.59
C LEU A 150 -22.42 7.62 -16.05
N TRP A 151 -21.32 7.78 -16.79
CA TRP A 151 -21.37 8.02 -18.24
C TRP A 151 -22.04 6.86 -18.99
N LEU A 152 -21.71 5.61 -18.64
CA LEU A 152 -22.39 4.44 -19.19
C LEU A 152 -23.89 4.45 -18.88
N SER A 153 -24.27 4.82 -17.66
CA SER A 153 -25.67 4.95 -17.23
C SER A 153 -26.38 6.10 -17.96
N ALA A 154 -25.68 7.19 -18.25
CA ALA A 154 -26.22 8.30 -19.04
C ALA A 154 -26.54 7.86 -20.48
N SER A 155 -25.64 7.10 -21.13
CA SER A 155 -25.91 6.52 -22.45
C SER A 155 -27.12 5.58 -22.43
N GLY A 156 -27.23 4.71 -21.43
CA GLY A 156 -28.39 3.82 -21.29
C GLY A 156 -29.71 4.58 -21.08
N ALA A 157 -29.68 5.68 -20.31
CA ALA A 157 -30.84 6.55 -20.13
C ALA A 157 -31.22 7.29 -21.43
N TYR A 158 -30.24 7.73 -22.21
CA TYR A 158 -30.46 8.33 -23.52
C TYR A 158 -31.17 7.35 -24.48
N ASP A 159 -30.71 6.09 -24.54
CA ASP A 159 -31.27 5.07 -25.42
C ASP A 159 -32.77 4.82 -25.17
N VAL A 160 -33.23 4.94 -23.92
CA VAL A 160 -34.64 4.82 -23.54
C VAL A 160 -35.39 6.15 -23.49
N ARG A 161 -34.76 7.24 -23.96
CA ARG A 161 -35.29 8.61 -24.02
C ARG A 161 -35.63 9.21 -22.65
N ASP A 162 -35.01 8.72 -21.57
CA ASP A 162 -35.07 9.37 -20.26
C ASP A 162 -33.96 10.43 -20.15
N TYR A 163 -34.14 11.53 -20.89
CA TYR A 163 -33.16 12.61 -20.96
C TYR A 163 -32.91 13.27 -19.60
N ARG A 164 -33.92 13.28 -18.70
CA ARG A 164 -33.73 13.79 -17.35
C ARG A 164 -32.77 12.92 -16.54
N ALA A 165 -32.85 11.59 -16.68
CA ALA A 165 -31.89 10.69 -16.05
C ALA A 165 -30.50 10.80 -16.69
N ALA A 166 -30.43 10.94 -18.01
CA ALA A 166 -29.17 11.16 -18.72
C ALA A 166 -28.45 12.42 -18.20
N ASP A 167 -29.14 13.56 -18.13
CA ASP A 167 -28.57 14.83 -17.64
C ASP A 167 -28.09 14.72 -16.19
N ARG A 168 -28.87 14.08 -15.31
CA ARG A 168 -28.45 13.84 -13.92
C ARG A 168 -27.18 13.00 -13.84
N ASN A 169 -27.13 11.90 -14.59
CA ASN A 169 -25.98 10.99 -14.59
C ASN A 169 -24.72 11.71 -15.12
N ILE A 170 -24.84 12.56 -16.14
CA ILE A 170 -23.71 13.38 -16.62
C ILE A 170 -23.22 14.34 -15.54
N GLY A 171 -24.12 15.06 -14.86
CA GLY A 171 -23.72 15.99 -13.79
C GLY A 171 -23.07 15.28 -12.58
N GLU A 172 -23.53 14.08 -12.25
CA GLU A 172 -22.89 13.26 -11.22
C GLU A 172 -21.54 12.70 -11.69
N ALA A 173 -21.40 12.34 -12.96
CA ALA A 173 -20.14 11.89 -13.54
C ALA A 173 -19.09 13.00 -13.50
N ASP A 174 -19.46 14.23 -13.83
CA ASP A 174 -18.60 15.41 -13.73
C ASP A 174 -18.15 15.65 -12.28
N SER A 175 -19.05 15.45 -11.32
CA SER A 175 -18.73 15.56 -9.89
C SER A 175 -17.74 14.48 -9.45
N ALA A 176 -17.94 13.24 -9.90
CA ALA A 176 -17.01 12.13 -9.64
C ALA A 176 -15.65 12.36 -10.31
N TRP A 177 -15.61 12.91 -11.52
CA TRP A 177 -14.38 13.30 -12.20
C TRP A 177 -13.60 14.37 -11.43
N ARG A 178 -14.28 15.38 -10.88
CA ARG A 178 -13.64 16.39 -10.01
C ARG A 178 -13.08 15.77 -8.73
N ALA A 179 -13.80 14.82 -8.14
CA ALA A 179 -13.33 14.08 -6.98
C ALA A 179 -12.10 13.22 -7.29
N TYR A 180 -12.03 12.62 -8.49
CA TYR A 180 -10.83 11.96 -9.00
C TYR A 180 -9.65 12.94 -9.06
N ALA A 181 -9.80 14.11 -9.69
CA ALA A 181 -8.74 15.10 -9.79
C ALA A 181 -8.25 15.58 -8.40
N ALA A 182 -9.16 15.77 -7.45
CA ALA A 182 -8.79 16.11 -6.07
C ALA A 182 -8.00 14.98 -5.38
N ALA A 183 -8.39 13.72 -5.59
CA ALA A 183 -7.70 12.57 -5.02
C ALA A 183 -6.30 12.34 -5.64
N ILE A 184 -6.09 12.69 -6.92
CA ILE A 184 -4.75 12.72 -7.52
C ILE A 184 -3.88 13.81 -6.86
N ALA A 185 -4.42 15.00 -6.61
CA ALA A 185 -3.68 16.04 -5.88
C ALA A 185 -3.36 15.62 -4.43
N ASP A 186 -4.24 14.85 -3.79
CA ASP A 186 -3.93 14.21 -2.50
C ASP A 186 -2.79 13.20 -2.64
N TYR A 187 -2.83 12.32 -3.63
CA TYR A 187 -1.77 11.36 -3.92
C TYR A 187 -0.41 12.04 -4.09
N ASP A 188 -0.32 13.07 -4.92
CA ASP A 188 0.93 13.82 -5.16
C ASP A 188 1.47 14.50 -3.88
N ARG A 189 0.58 14.87 -2.95
CA ARG A 189 0.97 15.45 -1.67
C ARG A 189 1.51 14.39 -0.72
N GLU A 190 0.77 13.28 -0.56
CA GLU A 190 1.17 12.19 0.33
C GLU A 190 2.45 11.49 -0.17
N LEU A 191 2.60 11.33 -1.49
CA LEU A 191 3.82 10.76 -2.09
C LEU A 191 5.04 11.60 -1.74
N ARG A 192 4.97 12.92 -1.96
CA ARG A 192 6.06 13.83 -1.60
C ARG A 192 6.37 13.80 -0.11
N ALA A 193 5.36 13.75 0.75
CA ALA A 193 5.57 13.65 2.19
C ALA A 193 6.27 12.35 2.59
N ALA A 194 5.96 11.23 1.91
CA ALA A 194 6.64 9.95 2.09
C ALA A 194 8.10 10.03 1.64
N GLU A 195 8.37 10.59 0.45
CA GLU A 195 9.70 10.74 -0.12
C GLU A 195 10.61 11.65 0.74
N GLU A 196 10.11 12.82 1.14
CA GLU A 196 10.86 13.79 1.98
C GLU A 196 11.13 13.27 3.39
N GLY A 197 10.22 12.45 3.95
CA GLY A 197 10.41 11.80 5.25
C GLY A 197 11.47 10.70 5.28
N THR A 198 12.00 10.29 4.11
CA THR A 198 12.99 9.21 3.98
C THR A 198 14.45 9.73 3.92
N GLU A 199 14.70 11.04 4.02
CA GLU A 199 16.07 11.57 4.08
C GLU A 199 16.83 11.07 5.34
N VAL A 200 17.75 10.12 5.13
CA VAL A 200 18.65 9.60 6.17
C VAL A 200 19.68 10.69 6.53
N PRO A 201 19.91 11.01 7.81
CA PRO A 201 20.94 11.99 8.20
C PRO A 201 22.34 11.53 7.76
N PRO A 202 23.25 12.44 7.38
CA PRO A 202 24.61 12.07 7.01
C PRO A 202 25.34 11.42 8.20
N ALA A 203 26.10 10.36 7.88
CA ALA A 203 26.92 9.58 8.81
C ALA A 203 28.09 10.36 9.42
#